data_AF-A0A379MQB7-F1
#
_entry.id   AF-A0A379MQB7-F1
#
_cell.length_a   1.000
_cell.length_b   1.000
_cell.length_c   1.000
_cell.angle_alpha   90.00
_cell.angle_beta   90.00
_cell.angle_gamma   90.00
#
_symmetry.space_group_name_H-M   'P 1'
#
loop_
_entity.id
_entity.type
_entity.pdbx_description
1 polymer ?
#
loop_
_entity_poly.entity_id
_entity_poly.type
_entity_poly.pdbx_seq_one_letter_code
_entity_poly.pdbx_strand_id
1 'polypeptide(L)'
;MPLPRFILNDQRVKNSHGFYLLNAGGRFDRFLANPVMLDNHDPDRLIGRWEDLAVEGDLLTAVPVFDEGTELGRERKGQVERGFLKGASIGLYIHAAEYRMNPATGENELYVTEWEQIESSTTALPSNAGALTLKIYDQGRQPVPEERLAAYLDSIVRLTTINEKMPTINQNGGGGAPAPASVSLTAAAQVALGLSGTPDSAAISAAVVELSARYEQEKAAREKLETEAAAAREQATREMIALAIREGRITADQQANYEKLAAADYETTKAALEALPTKASLSAQVKGAAGGSGIPAERKAWNLHAWMKEDMPGLRKLKTDDPEAYAEILKRV
;
A
#
# COMPACT_ATOMS: atom_id res chain seq x y z
N MET A 1 35.37 1.01 -17.66
CA MET A 1 34.99 0.48 -18.99
C MET A 1 33.55 0.87 -19.24
N PRO A 2 33.12 1.16 -20.48
CA PRO A 2 31.70 1.36 -20.76
C PRO A 2 30.91 0.10 -20.37
N LEU A 3 29.74 0.30 -19.76
CA LEU A 3 28.85 -0.81 -19.39
C LEU A 3 28.32 -1.51 -20.65
N PRO A 4 28.08 -2.82 -20.60
CA PRO A 4 27.52 -3.53 -21.75
C PRO A 4 26.12 -3.01 -22.06
N ARG A 5 25.81 -2.94 -23.34
CA ARG A 5 24.47 -2.66 -23.89
C ARG A 5 23.60 -3.90 -23.71
N PHE A 6 22.39 -3.73 -23.18
CA PHE A 6 21.46 -4.82 -22.85
C PHE A 6 20.44 -5.02 -23.96
N ILE A 7 20.21 -6.27 -24.32
CA ILE A 7 19.09 -6.68 -25.17
C ILE A 7 17.82 -6.61 -24.33
N LEU A 8 16.92 -5.69 -24.69
CA LEU A 8 15.59 -5.49 -24.10
C LEU A 8 14.50 -6.35 -24.77
N ASN A 9 14.65 -6.68 -26.05
CA ASN A 9 13.79 -7.65 -26.74
C ASN A 9 14.53 -8.23 -27.96
N ASP A 10 14.34 -9.53 -28.23
CA ASP A 10 14.70 -10.16 -29.51
C ASP A 10 13.40 -10.64 -30.16
N GLN A 11 12.96 -9.96 -31.21
CA GLN A 11 11.65 -10.22 -31.83
C GLN A 11 11.56 -11.59 -32.54
N ARG A 12 12.68 -12.32 -32.68
CA ARG A 12 12.74 -13.65 -33.29
C ARG A 12 12.53 -14.78 -32.28
N VAL A 13 12.55 -14.48 -30.98
CA VAL A 13 12.47 -15.50 -29.95
C VAL A 13 11.11 -15.44 -29.25
N LYS A 14 10.45 -16.59 -29.18
CA LYS A 14 9.24 -16.76 -28.39
C LYS A 14 9.61 -16.66 -26.90
N ASN A 15 9.01 -15.72 -26.19
CA ASN A 15 9.27 -15.53 -24.76
C ASN A 15 8.61 -16.66 -23.92
N SER A 16 8.94 -16.76 -22.61
CA SER A 16 8.30 -17.77 -21.74
C SER A 16 6.79 -17.63 -21.63
N HIS A 17 6.26 -16.45 -21.94
CA HIS A 17 4.83 -16.17 -21.92
C HIS A 17 4.12 -16.65 -23.20
N GLY A 18 4.85 -17.26 -24.13
CA GLY A 18 4.28 -17.98 -25.27
C GLY A 18 4.00 -17.12 -26.51
N PHE A 19 4.59 -15.93 -26.62
CA PHE A 19 4.40 -15.06 -27.79
C PHE A 19 5.70 -14.42 -28.27
N TYR A 20 5.66 -13.86 -29.47
CA TYR A 20 6.73 -13.01 -30.03
C TYR A 20 6.33 -11.55 -29.88
N LEU A 21 7.28 -10.70 -29.48
CA LEU A 21 7.06 -9.25 -29.33
C LEU A 21 7.73 -8.52 -30.50
N LEU A 22 6.95 -7.86 -31.36
CA LEU A 22 7.50 -7.18 -32.53
C LEU A 22 8.01 -5.79 -32.16
N ASN A 23 9.29 -5.49 -32.46
CA ASN A 23 9.89 -4.19 -32.14
C ASN A 23 9.19 -3.04 -32.87
N ALA A 24 8.71 -3.30 -34.09
CA ALA A 24 7.97 -2.31 -34.89
C ALA A 24 6.65 -1.86 -34.24
N GLY A 25 6.10 -2.66 -33.33
CA GLY A 25 4.87 -2.37 -32.60
C GLY A 25 5.07 -1.53 -31.33
N GLY A 26 6.33 -1.26 -30.96
CA GLY A 26 6.66 -0.61 -29.69
C GLY A 26 6.44 0.90 -29.73
N ARG A 27 5.68 1.40 -28.74
CA ARG A 27 5.53 2.83 -28.45
C ARG A 27 6.45 3.21 -27.31
N PHE A 28 7.40 4.10 -27.57
CA PHE A 28 8.50 4.41 -26.65
C PHE A 28 8.46 5.83 -26.07
N ASP A 29 7.62 6.72 -26.57
CA ASP A 29 7.65 8.16 -26.23
C ASP A 29 7.59 8.42 -24.71
N ARG A 30 6.68 7.71 -24.03
CA ARG A 30 6.50 7.83 -22.58
C ARG A 30 7.71 7.30 -21.81
N PHE A 31 8.24 6.16 -22.23
CA PHE A 31 9.45 5.60 -21.63
C PHE A 31 10.65 6.51 -21.85
N LEU A 32 10.84 7.06 -23.07
CA LEU A 32 11.94 7.99 -23.35
C LEU A 32 11.84 9.30 -22.56
N ALA A 33 10.63 9.76 -22.24
CA ALA A 33 10.43 10.92 -21.36
C ALA A 33 10.85 10.65 -19.90
N ASN A 34 10.81 9.39 -19.45
CA ASN A 34 11.28 8.96 -18.14
C ASN A 34 11.78 7.50 -18.19
N PRO A 35 13.05 7.26 -18.60
CA PRO A 35 13.54 5.93 -18.96
C PRO A 35 13.96 5.13 -17.72
N VAL A 36 12.96 4.80 -16.91
CA VAL A 36 13.12 4.17 -15.59
C VAL A 36 13.84 2.83 -15.69
N MET A 37 14.87 2.64 -14.85
CA MET A 37 15.52 1.35 -14.61
C MET A 37 15.23 0.83 -13.20
N LEU A 38 14.48 -0.27 -13.08
CA LEU A 38 14.15 -0.91 -11.80
C LEU A 38 14.98 -2.18 -11.54
N ASP A 39 15.00 -2.64 -10.29
CA ASP A 39 15.45 -3.98 -9.92
C ASP A 39 14.27 -4.96 -9.91
N ASN A 40 14.29 -5.97 -10.78
CA ASN A 40 13.25 -7.02 -10.85
C ASN A 40 11.79 -6.53 -10.90
N HIS A 41 11.53 -5.42 -11.60
CA HIS A 41 10.20 -4.80 -11.73
C HIS A 41 9.52 -4.39 -10.42
N ASP A 42 10.32 -4.15 -9.38
CA ASP A 42 9.84 -3.59 -8.13
C ASP A 42 9.80 -2.06 -8.27
N PRO A 43 8.60 -1.43 -8.26
CA PRO A 43 8.48 0.02 -8.43
C PRO A 43 9.14 0.82 -7.30
N ASP A 44 9.39 0.20 -6.15
CA ASP A 44 10.08 0.83 -5.02
C ASP A 44 11.60 0.69 -5.12
N ARG A 45 12.12 -0.01 -6.13
CA ARG A 45 13.56 -0.25 -6.36
C ARG A 45 14.04 0.39 -7.65
N LEU A 46 13.95 1.72 -7.71
CA LEU A 46 14.61 2.51 -8.75
C LEU A 46 16.15 2.43 -8.58
N ILE A 47 16.84 1.90 -9.59
CA ILE A 47 18.30 1.68 -9.55
C ILE A 47 19.07 2.47 -10.62
N GLY A 48 18.37 3.25 -11.44
CA GLY A 48 18.98 4.14 -12.43
C GLY A 48 18.03 4.46 -13.58
N ARG A 49 18.62 4.64 -14.76
CA ARG A 49 17.90 4.88 -16.00
C ARG A 49 18.51 4.16 -17.20
N TRP A 50 17.75 4.04 -18.26
CA TRP A 50 18.22 3.57 -19.57
C TRP A 50 18.52 4.74 -20.49
N GLU A 51 19.59 4.63 -21.28
CA GLU A 51 19.96 5.57 -22.33
C GLU A 51 20.15 4.81 -23.65
N ASP A 52 20.19 5.56 -24.76
CA ASP A 52 20.49 5.00 -26.09
C ASP A 52 19.57 3.82 -26.48
N LEU A 53 18.27 3.95 -26.22
CA LEU A 53 17.27 2.96 -26.65
C LEU A 53 17.25 2.95 -28.19
N ALA A 54 17.54 1.80 -28.78
CA ALA A 54 17.59 1.65 -30.23
C ALA A 54 17.18 0.25 -30.67
N VAL A 55 16.52 0.19 -31.83
CA VAL A 55 16.27 -1.06 -32.57
C VAL A 55 17.45 -1.30 -33.52
N GLU A 56 18.21 -2.35 -33.25
CA GLU A 56 19.36 -2.80 -34.03
C GLU A 56 19.02 -4.14 -34.70
N GLY A 57 18.50 -4.05 -35.94
CA GLY A 57 17.98 -5.22 -36.64
C GLY A 57 16.78 -5.82 -35.90
N ASP A 58 16.92 -7.04 -35.40
CA ASP A 58 15.87 -7.76 -34.66
C ASP A 58 15.89 -7.48 -33.15
N LEU A 59 16.87 -6.73 -32.66
CA LEU A 59 17.08 -6.51 -31.23
C LEU A 59 16.64 -5.10 -30.83
N LEU A 60 15.76 -4.98 -29.84
CA LEU A 60 15.59 -3.75 -29.10
C LEU A 60 16.61 -3.74 -27.97
N THR A 61 17.37 -2.67 -27.83
CA THR A 61 18.45 -2.68 -26.85
C THR A 61 18.75 -1.27 -26.32
N ALA A 62 19.34 -1.18 -25.12
CA ALA A 62 19.61 0.07 -24.40
C ALA A 62 20.86 -0.04 -23.51
N VAL A 63 21.41 1.11 -23.12
CA VAL A 63 22.59 1.21 -22.25
C VAL A 63 22.15 1.57 -20.82
N PRO A 64 22.57 0.83 -19.79
CA PRO A 64 22.20 1.14 -18.41
C PRO A 64 23.08 2.27 -17.85
N VAL A 65 22.44 3.19 -17.11
CA VAL A 65 23.09 4.20 -16.28
C VAL A 65 22.58 4.03 -14.85
N PHE A 66 23.40 3.41 -14.01
CA PHE A 66 23.04 3.13 -12.62
C PHE A 66 23.14 4.39 -11.74
N ASP A 67 22.21 4.51 -10.79
CA ASP A 67 22.27 5.53 -9.74
C ASP A 67 23.27 5.10 -8.65
N GLU A 68 24.53 5.52 -8.83
CA GLU A 68 25.60 5.26 -7.87
C GLU A 68 25.45 6.05 -6.55
N GLY A 69 24.45 6.92 -6.43
CA GLY A 69 24.08 7.55 -5.15
C GLY A 69 23.47 6.56 -4.16
N THR A 70 22.81 5.52 -4.65
CA THR A 70 22.17 4.48 -3.82
C THR A 70 23.07 3.27 -3.62
N GLU A 71 22.90 2.55 -2.49
CA GLU A 71 23.60 1.29 -2.25
C GLU A 71 23.23 0.23 -3.29
N LEU A 72 21.93 0.04 -3.51
CA LEU A 72 21.42 -0.94 -4.47
C LEU A 72 21.89 -0.65 -5.91
N GLY A 73 21.91 0.61 -6.34
CA GLY A 73 22.41 1.00 -7.67
C GLY A 73 23.90 0.67 -7.86
N ARG A 74 24.74 0.95 -6.85
CA ARG A 74 26.17 0.57 -6.86
C ARG A 74 26.36 -0.95 -6.90
N GLU A 75 25.58 -1.69 -6.11
CA GLU A 75 25.64 -3.15 -6.09
C GLU A 75 25.29 -3.75 -7.46
N ARG A 76 24.17 -3.32 -8.06
CA ARG A 76 23.72 -3.80 -9.37
C ARG A 76 24.70 -3.43 -10.47
N LYS A 77 25.23 -2.19 -10.47
CA LYS A 77 26.33 -1.79 -11.37
C LYS A 77 27.51 -2.74 -11.27
N GLY A 78 27.99 -3.02 -10.05
CA GLY A 78 29.11 -3.93 -9.84
C GLY A 78 28.84 -5.36 -10.32
N GLN A 79 27.61 -5.86 -10.17
CA GLN A 79 27.21 -7.17 -10.69
C GLN A 79 27.20 -7.20 -12.22
N VAL A 80 26.74 -6.13 -12.87
CA VAL A 80 26.79 -5.99 -14.33
C VAL A 80 28.24 -5.89 -14.84
N GLU A 81 29.07 -5.05 -14.23
CA GLU A 81 30.48 -4.86 -14.61
C GLU A 81 31.27 -6.18 -14.54
N ARG A 82 31.00 -7.01 -13.52
CA ARG A 82 31.63 -8.32 -13.35
C ARG A 82 30.94 -9.44 -14.15
N GLY A 83 29.85 -9.13 -14.86
CA GLY A 83 29.12 -10.08 -15.69
C GLY A 83 28.29 -11.11 -14.93
N PHE A 84 27.96 -10.87 -13.66
CA PHE A 84 27.01 -11.71 -12.90
C PHE A 84 25.56 -11.41 -13.28
N LEU A 85 25.26 -10.16 -13.64
CA LEU A 85 23.93 -9.72 -14.05
C LEU A 85 23.98 -9.28 -15.52
N LYS A 86 23.26 -10.00 -16.39
CA LYS A 86 23.23 -9.74 -17.84
C LYS A 86 21.80 -9.65 -18.40
N GLY A 87 20.81 -10.01 -17.58
CA GLY A 87 19.40 -9.98 -17.95
C GLY A 87 18.80 -8.60 -17.71
N ALA A 88 17.92 -8.21 -18.62
CA ALA A 88 16.95 -7.16 -18.45
C ALA A 88 15.52 -7.70 -18.66
N SER A 89 14.51 -6.84 -18.59
CA SER A 89 13.12 -7.21 -18.82
C SER A 89 12.31 -5.96 -19.06
N ILE A 90 11.34 -6.03 -19.97
CA ILE A 90 10.47 -4.90 -20.25
C ILE A 90 9.16 -5.06 -19.48
N GLY A 91 8.76 -4.00 -18.80
CA GLY A 91 7.38 -3.79 -18.35
C GLY A 91 6.57 -3.10 -19.44
N LEU A 92 5.47 -3.70 -19.88
CA LEU A 92 4.70 -3.19 -21.02
C LEU A 92 3.18 -3.33 -20.87
N TYR A 93 2.47 -2.51 -21.64
CA TYR A 93 1.07 -2.74 -21.99
C TYR A 93 0.99 -3.39 -23.37
N ILE A 94 0.08 -4.34 -23.54
CA ILE A 94 -0.24 -4.92 -24.85
C ILE A 94 -1.54 -4.28 -25.36
N HIS A 95 -1.52 -3.76 -26.58
CA HIS A 95 -2.67 -3.12 -27.21
C HIS A 95 -3.27 -3.97 -28.32
N ALA A 96 -2.43 -4.65 -29.09
CA ALA A 96 -2.87 -5.52 -30.17
C ALA A 96 -1.97 -6.75 -30.29
N ALA A 97 -2.59 -7.87 -30.66
CA ALA A 97 -1.90 -9.12 -30.95
C ALA A 97 -2.69 -9.93 -31.96
N GLU A 98 -1.99 -10.76 -32.73
CA GLU A 98 -2.56 -11.61 -33.77
C GLU A 98 -1.94 -13.00 -33.74
N TYR A 99 -2.72 -14.00 -34.13
CA TYR A 99 -2.15 -15.28 -34.53
C TYR A 99 -1.80 -15.23 -36.02
N ARG A 100 -0.56 -15.59 -36.34
CA ARG A 100 -0.11 -15.75 -37.72
C ARG A 100 0.78 -16.97 -37.87
N MET A 101 0.82 -17.49 -39.09
CA MET A 101 1.71 -18.58 -39.44
C MET A 101 3.17 -18.14 -39.29
N ASN A 102 3.92 -18.80 -38.42
CA ASN A 102 5.36 -18.61 -38.36
C ASN A 102 6.00 -19.37 -39.53
N PRO A 103 6.71 -18.69 -40.45
CA PRO A 103 7.31 -19.34 -41.61
C PRO A 103 8.46 -20.30 -41.25
N ALA A 104 9.09 -20.15 -40.08
CA ALA A 104 10.20 -21.00 -39.63
C ALA A 104 9.71 -22.32 -39.02
N THR A 105 8.58 -22.30 -38.30
CA THR A 105 8.04 -23.49 -37.61
C THR A 105 6.87 -24.11 -38.36
N GLY A 106 6.18 -23.35 -39.22
CA GLY A 106 4.93 -23.77 -39.87
C GLY A 106 3.75 -23.85 -38.90
N GLU A 107 3.87 -23.30 -37.69
CA GLU A 107 2.82 -23.27 -36.68
C GLU A 107 2.15 -21.89 -36.62
N ASN A 108 0.88 -21.88 -36.24
CA ASN A 108 0.18 -20.62 -35.98
C ASN A 108 0.55 -20.12 -34.58
N GLU A 109 1.30 -19.03 -34.51
CA GLU A 109 1.86 -18.52 -33.26
C GLU A 109 1.38 -17.10 -32.96
N LEU A 110 1.40 -16.73 -31.68
CA LEU A 110 0.94 -15.43 -31.21
C LEU A 110 2.04 -14.37 -31.36
N TYR A 111 1.70 -13.26 -32.01
CA TYR A 111 2.57 -12.10 -32.19
C TYR A 111 1.88 -10.88 -31.60
N VAL A 112 2.56 -10.21 -30.68
CA VAL A 112 2.15 -8.90 -30.19
C VAL A 112 2.61 -7.85 -31.20
N THR A 113 1.65 -7.15 -31.78
CA THR A 113 1.83 -6.22 -32.90
C THR A 113 1.76 -4.75 -32.49
N GLU A 114 1.12 -4.44 -31.35
CA GLU A 114 1.13 -3.10 -30.77
C GLU A 114 1.24 -3.15 -29.25
N TRP A 115 2.17 -2.37 -28.69
CA TRP A 115 2.47 -2.36 -27.26
C TRP A 115 3.13 -1.03 -26.83
N GLU A 116 3.07 -0.72 -25.55
CA GLU A 116 3.69 0.47 -24.95
C GLU A 116 4.69 0.05 -23.88
N GLN A 117 5.92 0.56 -23.96
CA GLN A 117 6.94 0.36 -22.94
C GLN A 117 6.69 1.30 -21.74
N ILE A 118 6.70 0.74 -20.53
CA ILE A 118 6.45 1.47 -19.28
C ILE A 118 7.74 1.63 -18.49
N GLU A 119 8.47 0.53 -18.32
CA GLU A 119 9.76 0.50 -17.64
C GLU A 119 10.63 -0.62 -18.20
N SER A 120 11.90 -0.63 -17.81
CA SER A 120 12.76 -1.79 -18.02
C SER A 120 13.60 -2.06 -16.79
N SER A 121 13.75 -3.31 -16.45
CA SER A 121 14.41 -3.73 -15.23
C SER A 121 15.66 -4.53 -15.53
N THR A 122 16.69 -4.48 -14.68
CA THR A 122 17.70 -5.54 -14.65
C THR A 122 17.14 -6.74 -13.90
N THR A 123 17.32 -7.96 -14.41
CA THR A 123 16.71 -9.16 -13.82
C THR A 123 17.69 -10.33 -13.75
N ALA A 124 17.63 -11.07 -12.64
CA ALA A 124 18.48 -12.25 -12.43
C ALA A 124 17.95 -13.49 -13.17
N LEU A 125 16.63 -13.59 -13.34
CA LEU A 125 15.95 -14.68 -14.03
C LEU A 125 15.17 -14.10 -15.22
N PRO A 126 15.77 -14.06 -16.42
CA PRO A 126 15.07 -13.77 -17.65
C PRO A 126 14.19 -14.97 -18.11
N SER A 127 12.99 -14.72 -18.63
CA SER A 127 12.07 -15.71 -19.25
C SER A 127 12.54 -16.33 -20.56
N ASN A 128 13.77 -16.09 -20.97
CA ASN A 128 14.34 -16.58 -22.22
C ASN A 128 15.82 -16.87 -22.00
N ALA A 129 16.31 -17.99 -22.53
CA ALA A 129 17.72 -18.40 -22.43
C ALA A 129 18.67 -17.46 -23.22
N GLY A 130 18.15 -16.65 -24.15
CA GLY A 130 18.92 -15.67 -24.94
C GLY A 130 18.78 -14.21 -24.49
N ALA A 131 17.57 -13.76 -24.09
CA ALA A 131 17.30 -12.47 -23.46
C ALA A 131 15.82 -12.35 -23.04
N LEU A 132 15.61 -12.27 -21.72
CA LEU A 132 14.55 -11.57 -20.95
C LEU A 132 13.19 -12.19 -20.59
N THR A 133 12.74 -11.76 -19.39
CA THR A 133 11.38 -11.77 -18.83
C THR A 133 10.55 -10.66 -19.46
N LEU A 134 9.22 -10.77 -19.43
CA LEU A 134 8.33 -9.64 -19.66
C LEU A 134 7.42 -9.50 -18.45
N LYS A 135 7.14 -8.28 -18.03
CA LYS A 135 6.07 -8.01 -17.07
C LYS A 135 4.95 -7.30 -17.79
N ILE A 136 3.82 -7.99 -17.89
CA ILE A 136 2.65 -7.48 -18.59
C ILE A 136 1.75 -6.83 -17.56
N TYR A 137 1.41 -5.57 -17.80
CA TYR A 137 0.50 -4.82 -16.95
C TYR A 137 -0.87 -4.73 -17.63
N ASP A 138 -1.93 -4.73 -16.84
CA ASP A 138 -3.27 -4.38 -17.30
C ASP A 138 -3.48 -2.86 -17.35
N GLN A 139 -4.64 -2.40 -17.83
CA GLN A 139 -4.95 -0.97 -17.91
C GLN A 139 -4.97 -0.27 -16.53
N GLY A 140 -5.14 -1.03 -15.44
CA GLY A 140 -5.06 -0.55 -14.05
C GLY A 140 -3.64 -0.47 -13.49
N ARG A 141 -2.62 -0.71 -14.32
CA ARG A 141 -1.20 -0.80 -13.93
C ARG A 141 -0.90 -1.92 -12.95
N GLN A 142 -1.75 -2.93 -12.87
CA GLN A 142 -1.49 -4.11 -12.07
C GLN A 142 -0.80 -5.17 -12.94
N PRO A 143 0.18 -5.91 -12.40
CA PRO A 143 0.77 -7.02 -13.12
C PRO A 143 -0.30 -8.09 -13.39
N VAL A 144 -0.39 -8.54 -14.63
CA VAL A 144 -1.27 -9.65 -15.01
C VAL A 144 -0.68 -10.95 -14.44
N PRO A 145 -1.40 -11.68 -13.56
CA PRO A 145 -0.91 -12.95 -13.04
C PRO A 145 -0.70 -13.98 -14.15
N GLU A 146 0.33 -14.82 -14.02
CA GLU A 146 0.72 -15.80 -15.05
C GLU A 146 -0.43 -16.76 -15.39
N GLU A 147 -1.20 -17.19 -14.40
CA GLU A 147 -2.35 -18.08 -14.57
C GLU A 147 -3.50 -17.44 -15.37
N ARG A 148 -3.54 -16.11 -15.47
CA ARG A 148 -4.56 -15.36 -16.23
C ARG A 148 -4.06 -14.88 -17.58
N LEU A 149 -2.76 -15.01 -17.85
CA LEU A 149 -2.12 -14.38 -18.99
C LEU A 149 -2.64 -14.91 -20.33
N ALA A 150 -2.80 -16.22 -20.47
CA ALA A 150 -3.32 -16.82 -21.71
C ALA A 150 -4.73 -16.31 -22.05
N ALA A 151 -5.62 -16.23 -21.05
CA ALA A 151 -6.97 -15.70 -21.23
C ALA A 151 -6.97 -14.19 -21.55
N TYR A 152 -6.06 -13.44 -20.92
CA TYR A 152 -5.86 -12.02 -21.20
C TYR A 152 -5.42 -11.79 -22.65
N LEU A 153 -4.42 -12.54 -23.13
CA LEU A 153 -3.95 -12.46 -24.51
C LEU A 153 -5.04 -12.87 -25.53
N ASP A 154 -5.81 -13.94 -25.26
CA ASP A 154 -6.93 -14.36 -26.13
C ASP A 154 -7.97 -13.24 -26.27
N SER A 155 -8.27 -12.53 -25.17
CA SER A 155 -9.19 -11.39 -25.20
C SER A 155 -8.68 -10.25 -26.07
N ILE A 156 -7.38 -9.94 -26.00
CA ILE A 156 -6.74 -8.90 -26.84
C ILE A 156 -6.81 -9.29 -28.31
N VAL A 157 -6.52 -10.54 -28.65
CA VAL A 157 -6.59 -11.03 -30.03
C VAL A 157 -8.02 -10.91 -30.58
N ARG A 158 -9.02 -11.30 -29.79
CA ARG A 158 -10.43 -11.16 -30.18
C ARG A 158 -10.81 -9.71 -30.42
N LEU A 159 -10.41 -8.81 -29.53
CA LEU A 159 -10.68 -7.37 -29.65
C LEU A 159 -9.99 -6.76 -30.88
N THR A 160 -8.74 -7.15 -31.14
CA THR A 160 -7.96 -6.74 -32.33
C THR A 160 -8.69 -7.16 -33.61
N THR A 161 -9.07 -8.45 -33.69
CA THR A 161 -9.78 -9.03 -34.84
C THR A 161 -11.15 -8.38 -35.07
N ILE A 162 -11.88 -8.03 -34.01
CA ILE A 162 -13.17 -7.33 -34.11
C ILE A 162 -12.97 -5.91 -34.65
N ASN A 163 -11.93 -5.20 -34.20
CA ASN A 163 -11.65 -3.83 -34.62
C ASN A 163 -11.24 -3.76 -36.10
N GLU A 164 -10.46 -4.73 -36.60
CA GLU A 164 -10.09 -4.82 -38.03
C GLU A 164 -11.28 -5.16 -38.95
N LYS A 165 -12.27 -5.91 -38.45
CA LYS A 165 -13.45 -6.33 -39.21
C LYS A 165 -14.64 -5.38 -39.09
N MET A 166 -14.53 -4.32 -38.28
CA MET A 166 -15.51 -3.24 -38.26
C MET A 166 -15.38 -2.46 -39.58
N PRO A 167 -16.42 -2.45 -40.45
CA PRO A 167 -16.37 -1.59 -41.61
C PRO A 167 -16.28 -0.15 -41.10
N THR A 168 -15.25 0.57 -41.53
CA THR A 168 -15.25 2.03 -41.44
C THR A 168 -16.56 2.50 -42.06
N ILE A 169 -17.47 3.01 -41.23
CA ILE A 169 -18.71 3.63 -41.71
C ILE A 169 -18.27 4.91 -42.41
N ASN A 170 -17.94 4.79 -43.70
CA ASN A 170 -18.02 5.91 -44.61
C ASN A 170 -19.50 6.28 -44.66
N GLN A 171 -19.88 7.31 -43.91
CA GLN A 171 -21.17 7.97 -44.06
C GLN A 171 -21.16 8.70 -45.40
N ASN A 172 -21.32 7.96 -46.50
CA ASN A 172 -21.74 8.46 -47.81
C ASN A 172 -22.00 7.27 -48.74
N GLY A 173 -23.27 6.94 -48.95
CA GLY A 173 -23.70 5.96 -49.95
C GLY A 173 -24.96 5.23 -49.54
N GLY A 174 -26.11 5.74 -49.97
CA GLY A 174 -27.39 5.05 -49.84
C GLY A 174 -27.40 3.74 -50.64
N GLY A 175 -27.86 2.66 -50.00
CA GLY A 175 -28.06 1.37 -50.63
C GLY A 175 -28.29 0.31 -49.58
N GLY A 176 -29.53 -0.19 -49.49
CA GLY A 176 -29.98 -1.08 -48.42
C GLY A 176 -29.20 -2.39 -48.32
N ALA A 177 -28.51 -2.57 -47.20
CA ALA A 177 -28.17 -3.87 -46.63
C ALA A 177 -28.78 -3.93 -45.22
N PRO A 178 -29.26 -5.08 -44.74
CA PRO A 178 -29.78 -5.19 -43.38
C PRO A 178 -28.64 -4.90 -42.41
N ALA A 179 -28.80 -3.84 -41.62
CA ALA A 179 -27.82 -3.43 -40.62
C ALA A 179 -27.50 -4.63 -39.69
N PRO A 180 -26.22 -4.89 -39.38
CA PRO A 180 -25.90 -5.86 -38.32
C PRO A 180 -26.60 -5.39 -37.05
N ALA A 181 -27.20 -6.33 -36.30
CA ALA A 181 -27.91 -6.02 -35.07
C ALA A 181 -26.97 -5.26 -34.13
N SER A 182 -27.12 -3.93 -34.08
CA SER A 182 -26.33 -3.08 -33.20
C SER A 182 -26.76 -3.41 -31.77
N VAL A 183 -25.90 -4.10 -31.04
CA VAL A 183 -26.04 -4.24 -29.59
C VAL A 183 -25.91 -2.82 -29.03
N SER A 184 -27.04 -2.20 -28.74
CA SER A 184 -27.11 -0.88 -28.11
C SER A 184 -27.17 -1.06 -26.60
N LEU A 185 -26.49 -0.18 -25.87
CA LEU A 185 -26.66 -0.08 -24.43
C LEU A 185 -28.11 0.31 -24.11
N THR A 186 -28.68 -0.29 -23.07
CA THR A 186 -29.98 0.14 -22.56
C THR A 186 -29.89 1.59 -22.06
N ALA A 187 -31.02 2.31 -22.06
CA ALA A 187 -31.06 3.69 -21.53
C ALA A 187 -30.55 3.76 -20.08
N ALA A 188 -30.79 2.74 -19.26
CA ALA A 188 -30.27 2.65 -17.90
C ALA A 188 -28.73 2.55 -17.85
N ALA A 189 -28.13 1.77 -18.74
CA ALA A 189 -26.67 1.67 -18.83
C ALA A 189 -26.04 2.96 -19.35
N GLN A 190 -26.69 3.65 -20.31
CA GLN A 190 -26.23 4.96 -20.79
C GLN A 190 -26.26 6.01 -19.67
N VAL A 191 -27.36 6.08 -18.92
CA VAL A 191 -27.49 6.99 -17.77
C VAL A 191 -26.45 6.68 -16.69
N ALA A 192 -26.22 5.39 -16.38
CA ALA A 192 -25.20 4.98 -15.40
C ALA A 192 -23.78 5.37 -15.83
N LEU A 193 -23.51 5.38 -17.14
CA LEU A 193 -22.25 5.81 -17.74
C LEU A 193 -22.17 7.34 -17.96
N GLY A 194 -23.19 8.11 -17.59
CA GLY A 194 -23.24 9.55 -17.82
C GLY A 194 -23.38 9.94 -19.30
N LEU A 195 -23.81 9.02 -20.15
CA LEU A 195 -23.99 9.22 -21.58
C LEU A 195 -25.38 9.79 -21.88
N SER A 196 -25.44 10.78 -22.77
CA SER A 196 -26.69 11.40 -23.23
C SER A 196 -26.90 11.20 -24.74
N GLY A 197 -28.15 10.98 -25.16
CA GLY A 197 -28.52 10.84 -26.56
C GLY A 197 -28.19 9.46 -27.13
N THR A 198 -27.77 9.40 -28.39
CA THR A 198 -27.27 8.17 -29.04
C THR A 198 -25.73 8.23 -29.08
N PRO A 199 -25.04 7.83 -27.99
CA PRO A 199 -23.59 7.88 -27.93
C PRO A 199 -23.01 6.95 -29.00
N ASP A 200 -21.98 7.42 -29.70
CA ASP A 200 -21.21 6.57 -30.61
C ASP A 200 -20.34 5.57 -29.83
N SER A 201 -19.73 4.63 -30.55
CA SER A 201 -18.87 3.62 -29.92
C SER A 201 -17.70 4.24 -29.16
N ALA A 202 -17.18 5.39 -29.61
CA ALA A 202 -16.08 6.08 -28.94
C ALA A 202 -16.51 6.66 -27.58
N ALA A 203 -17.69 7.28 -27.51
CA ALA A 203 -18.26 7.80 -26.27
C ALA A 203 -18.57 6.67 -25.28
N ILE A 204 -19.08 5.53 -25.76
CA ILE A 204 -19.32 4.35 -24.92
C ILE A 204 -18.00 3.80 -24.37
N SER A 205 -16.98 3.63 -25.21
CA SER A 205 -15.67 3.14 -24.77
C SER A 205 -15.00 4.09 -23.78
N ALA A 206 -15.05 5.40 -24.03
CA ALA A 206 -14.50 6.41 -23.12
C ALA A 206 -15.18 6.34 -21.74
N ALA A 207 -16.51 6.22 -21.69
CA ALA A 207 -17.24 6.14 -20.43
C ALA A 207 -16.97 4.83 -19.67
N VAL A 208 -16.76 3.71 -20.36
CA VAL A 208 -16.38 2.43 -19.73
C VAL A 208 -14.96 2.50 -19.15
N VAL A 209 -14.01 3.09 -19.88
CA VAL A 209 -12.64 3.31 -19.40
C VAL A 209 -12.65 4.24 -18.18
N GLU A 210 -13.43 5.32 -18.23
CA GLU A 210 -13.59 6.23 -17.10
C GLU A 210 -14.22 5.55 -15.88
N LEU A 211 -15.26 4.74 -16.09
CA LEU A 211 -15.88 3.96 -15.02
C LEU A 211 -14.88 2.99 -14.38
N SER A 212 -14.06 2.31 -15.19
CA SER A 212 -13.01 1.41 -14.69
C SER A 212 -11.96 2.18 -13.88
N ALA A 213 -11.53 3.34 -14.35
CA ALA A 213 -10.57 4.18 -13.63
C ALA A 213 -11.13 4.67 -12.29
N ARG A 214 -12.40 5.10 -12.26
CA ARG A 214 -13.09 5.51 -11.03
C ARG A 214 -13.25 4.34 -10.06
N TYR A 215 -13.58 3.15 -10.55
CA TYR A 215 -13.70 1.95 -9.71
C TYR A 215 -12.37 1.61 -9.02
N GLU A 216 -11.26 1.60 -9.76
CA GLU A 216 -9.93 1.34 -9.17
C GLU A 216 -9.52 2.44 -8.18
N GLN A 217 -9.82 3.71 -8.47
CA GLN A 217 -9.57 4.82 -7.56
C GLN A 217 -10.35 4.68 -6.24
N GLU A 218 -11.65 4.39 -6.31
CA GLU A 218 -12.51 4.19 -5.14
C GLU A 218 -12.10 2.96 -4.33
N LYS A 219 -11.74 1.87 -5.01
CA LYS A 219 -11.22 0.67 -4.36
C LYS A 219 -9.94 0.96 -3.59
N ALA A 220 -8.97 1.62 -4.21
CA ALA A 220 -7.72 2.01 -3.54
C ALA A 220 -7.97 2.98 -2.37
N ALA A 221 -8.89 3.94 -2.52
CA ALA A 221 -9.28 4.84 -1.44
C ALA A 221 -9.92 4.08 -0.27
N ARG A 222 -10.75 3.07 -0.55
CA ARG A 222 -11.40 2.24 0.47
C ARG A 222 -10.39 1.39 1.24
N GLU A 223 -9.46 0.73 0.54
CA GLU A 223 -8.40 -0.08 1.16
C GLU A 223 -7.50 0.77 2.05
N LYS A 224 -7.17 2.00 1.60
CA LYS A 224 -6.43 2.98 2.41
C LYS A 224 -7.20 3.38 3.67
N LEU A 225 -8.48 3.73 3.55
CA LEU A 225 -9.32 4.11 4.69
C LEU A 225 -9.51 2.95 5.68
N GLU A 226 -9.68 1.71 5.19
CA GLU A 226 -9.77 0.52 6.03
C GLU A 226 -8.47 0.31 6.83
N THR A 227 -7.32 0.49 6.19
CA THR A 227 -5.99 0.39 6.83
C THR A 227 -5.78 1.49 7.87
N GLU A 228 -6.09 2.74 7.53
CA GLU A 228 -5.99 3.88 8.46
C GLU A 228 -6.94 3.72 9.65
N ALA A 229 -8.16 3.24 9.43
CA ALA A 229 -9.12 2.97 10.50
C ALA A 229 -8.66 1.83 11.41
N ALA A 230 -8.05 0.77 10.86
CA ALA A 230 -7.49 -0.32 11.64
C ALA A 230 -6.32 0.16 12.51
N ALA A 231 -5.39 0.93 11.93
CA ALA A 231 -4.27 1.52 12.66
C ALA A 231 -4.72 2.48 13.77
N ALA A 232 -5.71 3.34 13.49
CA ALA A 232 -6.27 4.25 14.49
C ALA A 232 -6.93 3.50 15.65
N ARG A 233 -7.66 2.41 15.38
CA ARG A 233 -8.26 1.55 16.42
C ARG A 233 -7.20 0.85 17.27
N GLU A 234 -6.14 0.35 16.65
CA GLU A 234 -5.04 -0.28 17.38
C GLU A 234 -4.33 0.73 18.28
N GLN A 235 -4.06 1.94 17.77
CA GLN A 235 -3.46 3.01 18.56
C GLN A 235 -4.36 3.42 19.73
N ALA A 236 -5.66 3.64 19.50
CA ALA A 236 -6.62 3.98 20.56
C ALA A 236 -6.72 2.86 21.63
N THR A 237 -6.58 1.61 21.22
CA THR A 237 -6.53 0.45 22.14
C THR A 237 -5.27 0.47 23.00
N ARG A 238 -4.11 0.69 22.38
CA ARG A 238 -2.83 0.78 23.11
C ARG A 238 -2.83 1.94 24.11
N GLU A 239 -3.33 3.11 23.71
CA GLU A 239 -3.41 4.29 24.57
C GLU A 239 -4.34 4.07 25.77
N MET A 240 -5.52 3.49 25.54
CA MET A 240 -6.47 3.12 26.59
C MET A 240 -5.86 2.15 27.61
N ILE A 241 -5.19 1.09 27.14
CA ILE A 241 -4.60 0.08 28.01
C ILE A 241 -3.39 0.64 28.76
N ALA A 242 -2.54 1.43 28.10
CA ALA A 242 -1.42 2.11 28.74
C ALA A 242 -1.88 3.06 29.86
N LEU A 243 -3.00 3.78 29.64
CA LEU A 243 -3.61 4.62 30.66
C LEU A 243 -4.09 3.78 31.86
N ALA A 244 -4.77 2.66 31.61
CA ALA A 244 -5.27 1.78 32.67
C ALA A 244 -4.13 1.15 33.51
N ILE A 245 -3.01 0.78 32.88
CA ILE A 245 -1.80 0.31 33.58
C ILE A 245 -1.21 1.45 34.43
N ARG A 246 -1.08 2.66 33.86
CA ARG A 246 -0.53 3.84 34.55
C ARG A 246 -1.36 4.23 35.77
N GLU A 247 -2.67 4.15 35.68
CA GLU A 247 -3.60 4.40 36.80
C GLU A 247 -3.67 3.23 37.79
N GLY A 248 -2.97 2.13 37.50
CA GLY A 248 -2.94 0.93 38.33
C GLY A 248 -4.27 0.20 38.42
N ARG A 249 -5.16 0.40 37.44
CA ARG A 249 -6.45 -0.31 37.34
C ARG A 249 -6.25 -1.77 36.93
N ILE A 250 -5.23 -2.03 36.11
CA ILE A 250 -4.81 -3.36 35.67
C ILE A 250 -3.29 -3.51 35.83
N THR A 251 -2.79 -4.74 35.88
CA THR A 251 -1.35 -5.03 35.91
C THR A 251 -0.78 -5.19 34.50
N ALA A 252 0.54 -5.06 34.35
CA ALA A 252 1.22 -5.29 33.06
C ALA A 252 0.97 -6.71 32.52
N ASP A 253 0.86 -7.71 33.41
CA ASP A 253 0.59 -9.10 33.03
C ASP A 253 -0.81 -9.29 32.40
N GLN A 254 -1.75 -8.37 32.66
CA GLN A 254 -3.11 -8.41 32.11
C GLN A 254 -3.24 -7.72 30.75
N GLN A 255 -2.21 -7.00 30.29
CA GLN A 255 -2.23 -6.22 29.05
C GLN A 255 -2.73 -7.04 27.85
N ALA A 256 -2.12 -8.21 27.60
CA ALA A 256 -2.45 -9.05 26.45
C ALA A 256 -3.91 -9.57 26.47
N ASN A 257 -4.51 -9.70 27.66
CA ASN A 257 -5.90 -10.12 27.79
C ASN A 257 -6.86 -8.99 27.41
N TYR A 258 -6.56 -7.76 27.86
CA TYR A 258 -7.36 -6.59 27.53
C TYR A 258 -7.19 -6.13 26.08
N GLU A 259 -6.02 -6.36 25.47
CA GLU A 259 -5.82 -6.16 24.02
C GLU A 259 -6.74 -7.07 23.20
N LYS A 260 -6.85 -8.35 23.57
CA LYS A 260 -7.78 -9.29 22.92
C LYS A 260 -9.25 -8.90 23.10
N LEU A 261 -9.62 -8.43 24.29
CA LEU A 261 -10.99 -7.98 24.56
C LEU A 261 -11.33 -6.71 23.77
N ALA A 262 -10.42 -5.74 23.74
CA ALA A 262 -10.62 -4.49 22.99
C ALA A 262 -10.67 -4.72 21.46
N ALA A 263 -9.96 -5.74 20.97
CA ALA A 263 -10.07 -6.16 19.57
C ALA A 263 -11.46 -6.75 19.23
N ALA A 264 -12.14 -7.38 20.19
CA ALA A 264 -13.48 -7.91 20.01
C ALA A 264 -14.57 -6.85 20.22
N ASP A 265 -14.45 -6.03 21.26
CA ASP A 265 -15.35 -4.92 21.57
C ASP A 265 -14.61 -3.83 22.35
N TYR A 266 -14.25 -2.77 21.64
CA TYR A 266 -13.51 -1.64 22.19
C TYR A 266 -14.33 -0.88 23.26
N GLU A 267 -15.59 -0.58 22.99
CA GLU A 267 -16.43 0.25 23.87
C GLU A 267 -16.74 -0.46 25.18
N THR A 268 -17.10 -1.75 25.11
CA THR A 268 -17.35 -2.55 26.31
C THR A 268 -16.08 -2.71 27.14
N THR A 269 -14.93 -2.91 26.49
CA THR A 269 -13.64 -3.03 27.18
C THR A 269 -13.24 -1.72 27.86
N LYS A 270 -13.44 -0.59 27.19
CA LYS A 270 -13.20 0.75 27.76
C LYS A 270 -14.04 0.98 29.01
N ALA A 271 -15.35 0.74 28.93
CA ALA A 271 -16.26 0.89 30.07
C ALA A 271 -15.86 -0.01 31.25
N ALA A 272 -15.45 -1.25 30.98
CA ALA A 272 -14.98 -2.18 32.00
C ALA A 272 -13.69 -1.70 32.67
N LEU A 273 -12.74 -1.16 31.91
CA LEU A 273 -11.51 -0.59 32.45
C LEU A 273 -11.78 0.65 33.30
N GLU A 274 -12.67 1.54 32.84
CA GLU A 274 -13.04 2.77 33.57
C GLU A 274 -13.82 2.50 34.88
N ALA A 275 -14.48 1.34 34.99
CA ALA A 275 -15.15 0.91 36.21
C ALA A 275 -14.19 0.35 37.28
N LEU A 276 -12.98 -0.07 36.90
CA LEU A 276 -12.00 -0.60 37.85
C LEU A 276 -11.46 0.51 38.75
N PRO A 277 -11.34 0.28 40.07
CA PRO A 277 -10.79 1.26 40.98
C PRO A 277 -9.31 1.51 40.67
N THR A 278 -8.91 2.78 40.65
CA THR A 278 -7.49 3.16 40.58
C THR A 278 -6.76 2.68 41.84
N LYS A 279 -5.45 2.46 41.75
CA LYS A 279 -4.66 2.07 42.93
C LYS A 279 -4.70 3.16 44.00
N ALA A 280 -5.38 2.89 45.11
CA ALA A 280 -5.30 3.74 46.29
C ALA A 280 -3.90 3.64 46.90
N SER A 281 -3.24 4.78 47.07
CA SER A 281 -1.98 4.82 47.82
C SER A 281 -2.23 4.43 49.28
N LEU A 282 -1.39 3.57 49.86
CA LEU A 282 -1.43 3.21 51.29
C LEU A 282 -1.43 4.47 52.20
N SER A 283 -0.81 5.57 51.78
CA SER A 283 -0.84 6.87 52.46
C SER A 283 -2.25 7.50 52.54
N ALA A 284 -3.13 7.25 51.57
CA ALA A 284 -4.52 7.69 51.61
C ALA A 284 -5.39 6.82 52.53
N GLN A 285 -5.10 5.51 52.60
CA GLN A 285 -5.78 4.57 53.50
C GLN A 285 -5.35 4.74 54.97
N VAL A 286 -4.09 5.12 55.22
CA VAL A 286 -3.60 5.43 56.58
C VAL A 286 -4.24 6.71 57.13
N LYS A 287 -4.66 7.67 56.29
CA LYS A 287 -5.50 8.81 56.73
C LYS A 287 -6.92 8.40 57.10
N GLY A 288 -7.44 7.28 56.59
CA GLY A 288 -8.75 6.74 56.96
C GLY A 288 -8.76 5.89 58.23
N ALA A 289 -7.59 5.38 58.66
CA ALA A 289 -7.44 4.56 59.87
C ALA A 289 -6.84 5.32 61.07
N ALA A 290 -6.28 6.52 60.86
CA ALA A 290 -5.95 7.45 61.93
C ALA A 290 -7.12 8.41 62.15
N GLY A 291 -7.92 8.13 63.18
CA GLY A 291 -8.95 9.06 63.64
C GLY A 291 -8.39 10.46 63.85
N GLY A 292 -9.14 11.46 63.36
CA GLY A 292 -9.06 12.86 63.75
C GLY A 292 -7.68 13.51 63.64
N SER A 293 -7.44 14.27 62.57
CA SER A 293 -6.49 15.38 62.57
C SER A 293 -7.00 16.51 63.48
N GLY A 294 -7.01 16.23 64.78
CA GLY A 294 -7.45 17.14 65.83
C GLY A 294 -7.17 16.49 67.17
N ILE A 295 -6.74 17.30 68.14
CA ILE A 295 -6.49 16.83 69.50
C ILE A 295 -7.73 16.04 69.98
N PRO A 296 -7.59 14.76 70.37
CA PRO A 296 -8.70 13.96 70.90
C PRO A 296 -9.42 14.73 72.00
N ALA A 297 -10.75 14.64 72.08
CA ALA A 297 -11.56 15.49 72.97
C ALA A 297 -11.06 15.50 74.43
N GLU A 298 -10.53 14.37 74.91
CA GLU A 298 -9.98 14.15 76.25
C GLU A 298 -8.68 14.93 76.53
N ARG A 299 -7.98 15.34 75.47
CA ARG A 299 -6.66 16.00 75.52
C ARG A 299 -6.73 17.48 75.16
N LYS A 300 -7.92 18.00 74.79
CA LYS A 300 -8.12 19.41 74.40
C LYS A 300 -7.83 20.41 75.53
N ALA A 301 -7.89 19.95 76.78
CA ALA A 301 -7.63 20.78 77.97
C ALA A 301 -6.18 20.66 78.50
N TRP A 302 -5.33 19.83 77.88
CA TRP A 302 -3.98 19.61 78.37
C TRP A 302 -3.09 20.83 78.14
N ASN A 303 -2.32 21.20 79.15
CA ASN A 303 -1.25 22.19 79.07
C ASN A 303 0.05 21.54 78.56
N LEU A 304 1.07 22.36 78.28
CA LEU A 304 2.34 21.87 77.77
C LEU A 304 2.97 20.79 78.68
N HIS A 305 2.84 20.95 80.00
CA HIS A 305 3.40 20.00 80.96
C HIS A 305 2.72 18.63 80.92
N ALA A 306 1.39 18.60 80.82
CA ALA A 306 0.63 17.35 80.67
C ALA A 306 1.00 16.61 79.37
N TRP A 307 1.19 17.35 78.26
CA TRP A 307 1.67 16.76 77.01
C TRP A 307 3.09 16.21 77.11
N MET A 308 4.00 16.92 77.77
CA MET A 308 5.39 16.45 77.92
C MET A 308 5.52 15.23 78.83
N LYS A 309 4.62 15.07 79.81
CA LYS A 309 4.64 13.95 80.75
C LYS A 309 3.91 12.71 80.20
N GLU A 310 2.75 12.91 79.59
CA GLU A 310 1.86 11.82 79.20
C GLU A 310 2.00 11.42 77.72
N ASP A 311 2.38 12.34 76.81
CA ASP A 311 2.49 12.02 75.37
C ASP A 311 3.47 12.95 74.58
N MET A 312 4.76 12.78 74.86
CA MET A 312 5.84 13.47 74.13
C MET A 312 5.88 13.17 72.61
N PRO A 313 5.68 11.91 72.15
CA PRO A 313 5.62 11.61 70.72
C PRO A 313 4.47 12.32 70.01
N GLY A 314 3.27 12.36 70.63
CA GLY A 314 2.11 13.07 70.12
C GLY A 314 2.33 14.58 70.02
N LEU A 315 2.98 15.19 71.01
CA LEU A 315 3.34 16.61 70.99
C LEU A 315 4.30 16.97 69.83
N ARG A 316 5.28 16.11 69.56
CA ARG A 316 6.20 16.28 68.41
C ARG A 316 5.49 16.13 67.07
N LYS A 317 4.54 15.21 66.98
CA LYS A 317 3.71 15.04 65.78
C LYS A 317 2.81 16.25 65.55
N LEU A 318 2.21 16.80 66.62
CA LEU A 318 1.41 18.02 66.54
C LEU A 318 2.22 19.22 66.00
N LYS A 319 3.48 19.35 66.43
CA LYS A 319 4.38 20.39 65.91
C LYS A 319 4.61 20.32 64.38
N THR A 320 4.55 19.12 63.80
CA THR A 320 4.76 18.89 62.36
C THR A 320 3.46 18.94 61.56
N ASP A 321 2.39 18.35 62.10
CA ASP A 321 1.13 18.14 61.39
C ASP A 321 0.12 19.29 61.61
N ASP A 322 0.19 20.02 62.73
CA ASP A 322 -0.68 21.16 63.05
C ASP A 322 0.04 22.22 63.93
N PRO A 323 0.83 23.12 63.30
CA PRO A 323 1.63 24.12 64.01
C PRO A 323 0.80 25.13 64.83
N GLU A 324 -0.45 25.41 64.44
CA GLU A 324 -1.33 26.36 65.13
C GLU A 324 -1.84 25.79 66.45
N ALA A 325 -2.27 24.52 66.46
CA ALA A 325 -2.68 23.85 67.69
C ALA A 325 -1.50 23.70 68.68
N TYR A 326 -0.29 23.46 68.19
CA TYR A 326 0.92 23.42 69.01
C TYR A 326 1.23 24.79 69.65
N ALA A 327 1.04 25.89 68.92
CA ALA A 327 1.22 27.24 69.44
C ALA A 327 0.20 27.59 70.54
N GLU A 328 -1.04 27.12 70.44
CA GLU A 328 -2.06 27.29 71.48
C GLU A 328 -1.76 26.50 72.76
N ILE A 329 -1.18 25.30 72.64
CA ILE A 329 -0.72 24.52 73.81
C ILE A 329 0.44 25.23 74.52
N LEU A 330 1.36 25.87 73.78
CA LEU A 330 2.47 26.62 74.35
C LEU A 330 2.01 27.85 75.16
N LYS A 331 0.86 28.45 74.81
CA LYS A 331 0.26 29.56 75.58
C LYS A 331 -0.40 29.09 76.88
N ARG A 332 -0.70 27.79 76.98
CA ARG A 332 -1.25 27.13 78.18
C ARG A 332 -0.09 26.49 78.93
N VAL A 333 0.60 27.30 79.73
CA VAL A 333 1.64 26.84 80.67
C VAL A 333 0.98 26.29 81.92
#